data_AF-A0A1Y4LHW2-F1
#
_entry.id   AF-A0A1Y4LHW2-F1
#
_cell.length_a   1.000
_cell.length_b   1.000
_cell.length_c   1.000
_cell.angle_alpha   90.00
_cell.angle_beta   90.00
_cell.angle_gamma   90.00
#
_symmetry.space_group_name_H-M   'P 1'
#
loop_
_entity.id
_entity.type
_entity.pdbx_description
1 polymer ?
#
loop_
_entity_poly.entity_id
_entity_poly.type
_entity_poly.pdbx_seq_one_letter_code
_entity_poly.pdbx_strand_id
1 'polypeptide(L)'
;MIFALAGCSLAQPEREGPEQDEFIGYHLVYEPIPGEGEVILIEDENWVEYGSETLDLGAYGSTEIPQKILIGELQDNGSYLFPGKEGLNFFFPVYMAGYGENEHEVRLSYSQLELTRQSSQTEDAGDSYRYAGEACYGLPQGAAEWPEEPEYGWTAYEVYQREDGTPFGTIYLTGDGNRYAGAGGDFGFGQERVLAEKFNGETYQKSSLELQVDFQAIPRMETVTLQQYDGGHRLLTEHTLSAQEALSLEDGWTVPMAEGTAYTLIVKNNADGTVDYEMFPEPLDERLPWETELWFLNDVGMGVPVTVELE
;
A
#
# COMPACT_ATOMS: atom_id res chain seq x y z
N MET A 1 41.85 -18.35 29.70
CA MET A 1 40.63 -18.98 30.24
C MET A 1 39.60 -17.86 30.34
N ILE A 2 38.55 -17.96 29.54
CA ILE A 2 37.55 -16.92 29.25
C ILE A 2 36.52 -16.89 30.39
N PHE A 3 36.19 -15.70 30.90
CA PHE A 3 34.92 -15.47 31.60
C PHE A 3 33.99 -14.77 30.61
N ALA A 4 33.01 -15.50 30.07
CA ALA A 4 31.89 -14.95 29.33
C ALA A 4 30.74 -14.74 30.33
N LEU A 5 30.35 -13.48 30.53
CA LEU A 5 29.09 -13.12 31.15
C LEU A 5 28.03 -13.21 30.07
N ALA A 6 27.17 -14.23 30.14
CA ALA A 6 25.97 -14.31 29.34
C ALA A 6 25.02 -13.18 29.77
N GLY A 7 24.65 -12.32 28.82
CA GLY A 7 23.58 -11.36 29.00
C GLY A 7 22.27 -12.11 29.20
N CYS A 8 21.65 -11.90 30.35
CA CYS A 8 20.25 -12.30 30.56
C CYS A 8 19.39 -11.42 29.65
N SER A 9 18.92 -11.97 28.52
CA SER A 9 17.70 -11.47 27.91
C SER A 9 16.60 -11.66 28.96
N LEU A 10 16.10 -10.55 29.50
CA LEU A 10 14.92 -10.56 30.37
C LEU A 10 13.76 -11.10 29.53
N ALA A 11 13.02 -12.06 30.09
CA ALA A 11 11.75 -12.52 29.52
C ALA A 11 10.85 -11.29 29.31
N GLN A 12 10.67 -10.92 28.04
CA GLN A 12 9.68 -9.91 27.63
C GLN A 12 8.31 -10.49 27.99
N PRO A 13 7.39 -9.71 28.60
CA PRO A 13 6.03 -10.20 28.85
C PRO A 13 5.43 -10.70 27.52
N GLU A 14 4.72 -11.83 27.55
CA GLU A 14 3.95 -12.28 26.39
C GLU A 14 3.01 -11.13 25.99
N ARG A 15 3.14 -10.64 24.75
CA ARG A 15 2.23 -9.60 24.23
C ARG A 15 0.81 -10.16 24.22
N GLU A 16 -0.13 -9.39 24.75
CA GLU A 16 -1.51 -9.85 24.98
C GLU A 16 -2.43 -9.59 23.78
N GLY A 17 -2.00 -8.83 22.77
CA GLY A 17 -2.77 -8.56 21.55
C GLY A 17 -2.20 -7.43 20.67
N PRO A 18 -2.90 -7.09 19.56
CA PRO A 18 -2.48 -6.06 18.61
C PRO A 18 -2.33 -4.65 19.18
N GLU A 19 -2.96 -4.34 20.31
CA GLU A 19 -2.89 -3.03 20.96
C GLU A 19 -1.49 -2.65 21.47
N GLN A 20 -0.58 -3.63 21.52
CA GLN A 20 0.81 -3.47 21.92
C GLN A 20 1.79 -3.41 20.74
N ASP A 21 1.28 -3.58 19.51
CA ASP A 21 2.06 -3.57 18.28
C ASP A 21 1.92 -2.23 17.53
N GLU A 22 2.84 -1.96 16.63
CA GLU A 22 2.92 -0.66 15.97
C GLU A 22 2.04 -0.61 14.72
N PHE A 23 1.14 0.37 14.65
CA PHE A 23 0.44 0.69 13.41
C PHE A 23 1.40 1.30 12.39
N ILE A 24 1.46 0.71 11.20
CA ILE A 24 2.42 1.11 10.15
C ILE A 24 1.75 1.54 8.84
N GLY A 25 0.44 1.40 8.70
CA GLY A 25 -0.31 1.95 7.59
C GLY A 25 -1.51 1.12 7.18
N TYR A 26 -1.84 1.13 5.89
CA TYR A 26 -3.04 0.52 5.37
C TYR A 26 -2.76 -0.50 4.27
N HIS A 27 -3.59 -1.53 4.22
CA HIS A 27 -3.75 -2.41 3.08
C HIS A 27 -5.15 -2.15 2.49
N LEU A 28 -5.19 -1.67 1.25
CA LEU A 28 -6.43 -1.21 0.61
C LEU A 28 -6.99 -2.32 -0.27
N VAL A 29 -8.19 -2.80 0.05
CA VAL A 29 -8.88 -3.84 -0.73
C VAL A 29 -10.12 -3.24 -1.37
N TYR A 30 -10.33 -3.49 -2.65
CA TYR A 30 -11.56 -3.10 -3.34
C TYR A 30 -12.53 -4.29 -3.39
N GLU A 31 -13.48 -4.30 -2.46
CA GLU A 31 -14.32 -5.47 -2.16
C GLU A 31 -15.82 -5.12 -2.20
N PRO A 32 -16.70 -6.13 -2.34
CA PRO A 32 -18.14 -5.91 -2.35
C PRO A 32 -18.63 -5.20 -1.09
N ILE A 33 -19.56 -4.27 -1.27
CA ILE A 33 -20.27 -3.63 -0.17
C ILE A 33 -21.39 -4.57 0.27
N PRO A 34 -21.45 -4.97 1.55
CA PRO A 34 -22.48 -5.85 2.05
C PRO A 34 -23.84 -5.17 1.96
N GLY A 35 -24.87 -5.95 1.63
CA GLY A 35 -26.25 -5.48 1.69
C GLY A 35 -26.70 -5.18 3.12
N GLU A 36 -27.83 -4.49 3.26
CA GLU A 36 -28.41 -4.21 4.58
C GLU A 36 -28.68 -5.51 5.35
N GLY A 37 -28.01 -5.68 6.49
CA GLY A 37 -28.14 -6.86 7.34
C GLY A 37 -27.23 -8.03 6.98
N GLU A 38 -26.38 -7.92 5.96
CA GLU A 38 -25.32 -8.89 5.70
C GLU A 38 -24.14 -8.70 6.66
N VAL A 39 -23.65 -9.82 7.19
CA VAL A 39 -22.45 -9.85 8.02
C VAL A 39 -21.28 -10.20 7.12
N ILE A 40 -20.25 -9.35 7.10
CA ILE A 40 -19.00 -9.67 6.43
C ILE A 40 -18.20 -10.55 7.37
N LEU A 41 -17.91 -11.77 6.91
CA LEU A 41 -16.88 -12.58 7.53
C LEU A 41 -15.54 -12.07 7.01
N ILE A 42 -14.85 -11.29 7.83
CA ILE A 42 -13.51 -10.78 7.53
C ILE A 42 -12.48 -11.91 7.63
N GLU A 43 -12.79 -12.90 8.48
CA GLU A 43 -11.95 -14.05 8.80
C GLU A 43 -12.21 -15.25 7.87
N ASP A 44 -11.14 -15.85 7.38
CA ASP A 44 -11.12 -17.14 6.70
C ASP A 44 -10.11 -18.11 7.35
N GLU A 45 -9.70 -19.16 6.64
CA GLU A 45 -8.76 -20.18 7.15
C GLU A 45 -7.33 -19.66 7.39
N ASN A 46 -6.97 -18.50 6.84
CA ASN A 46 -5.63 -17.90 6.95
C ASN A 46 -5.48 -17.04 8.22
N TRP A 47 -6.58 -16.75 8.92
CA TRP A 47 -6.58 -15.93 10.13
C TRP A 47 -6.17 -16.76 11.35
N VAL A 48 -5.20 -16.26 12.10
CA VAL A 48 -4.65 -16.93 13.29
C VAL A 48 -5.02 -16.16 14.55
N GLU A 49 -5.29 -16.87 15.64
CA GLU A 49 -5.56 -16.25 16.95
C GLU A 49 -4.31 -15.54 17.48
N TYR A 50 -4.49 -14.29 17.90
CA TYR A 50 -3.45 -13.46 18.50
C TYR A 50 -4.10 -12.50 19.51
N GLY A 51 -4.08 -12.92 20.78
CA GLY A 51 -4.69 -12.18 21.86
C GLY A 51 -6.18 -12.42 22.04
N SER A 52 -6.79 -11.61 22.91
CA SER A 52 -8.22 -11.66 23.19
C SER A 52 -8.74 -10.30 23.61
N GLU A 53 -9.95 -9.96 23.15
CA GLU A 53 -10.65 -8.75 23.58
C GLU A 53 -11.72 -9.09 24.61
N THR A 54 -11.92 -8.22 25.59
CA THR A 54 -13.04 -8.33 26.52
C THR A 54 -14.28 -7.63 25.97
N LEU A 55 -15.30 -8.39 25.61
CA LEU A 55 -16.61 -7.89 25.22
C LEU A 55 -17.48 -7.67 26.47
N ASP A 56 -17.89 -6.43 26.70
CA ASP A 56 -18.85 -6.07 27.75
C ASP A 56 -20.29 -6.32 27.28
N LEU A 57 -20.98 -7.28 27.91
CA LEU A 57 -22.38 -7.63 27.64
C LEU A 57 -23.34 -6.91 28.60
N GLY A 58 -22.86 -5.89 29.32
CA GLY A 58 -23.60 -5.07 30.25
C GLY A 58 -24.14 -5.89 31.43
N ALA A 59 -25.47 -6.03 31.52
CA ALA A 59 -26.11 -6.73 32.63
C ALA A 59 -25.77 -8.23 32.72
N TYR A 60 -25.20 -8.80 31.65
CA TYR A 60 -24.84 -10.22 31.57
C TYR A 60 -23.36 -10.50 31.90
N GLY A 61 -22.59 -9.46 32.28
CA GLY A 61 -21.16 -9.56 32.58
C GLY A 61 -20.29 -9.30 31.34
N SER A 62 -19.04 -9.74 31.38
CA SER A 62 -18.11 -9.65 30.26
C SER A 62 -17.65 -11.05 29.83
N THR A 63 -17.25 -11.17 28.57
CA THR A 63 -16.64 -12.39 28.03
C THR A 63 -15.41 -12.04 27.22
N GLU A 64 -14.39 -12.89 27.27
CA GLU A 64 -13.25 -12.79 26.37
C GLU A 64 -13.59 -13.45 25.04
N ILE A 65 -13.25 -12.77 23.96
CA ILE A 65 -13.35 -13.27 22.58
C ILE A 65 -11.93 -13.29 21.99
N PRO A 66 -11.52 -14.35 21.27
CA PRO A 66 -10.20 -14.38 20.65
C PRO A 66 -10.11 -13.29 19.59
N GLN A 67 -9.01 -12.56 19.58
CA GLN A 67 -8.66 -11.67 18.48
C GLN A 67 -7.91 -12.48 17.43
N LYS A 68 -8.14 -12.18 16.14
CA LYS A 68 -7.46 -12.85 15.05
C LYS A 68 -6.73 -11.85 14.16
N ILE A 69 -5.67 -12.34 13.54
CA ILE A 69 -4.84 -11.56 12.62
C ILE A 69 -4.59 -12.34 11.33
N LEU A 70 -4.40 -11.62 10.23
CA LEU A 70 -3.92 -12.17 8.97
C LEU A 70 -2.47 -11.76 8.74
N ILE A 71 -1.56 -12.72 8.81
CA ILE A 71 -0.12 -12.47 8.63
C ILE A 71 0.17 -12.25 7.15
N GLY A 72 0.91 -11.18 6.84
CA GLY A 72 1.37 -10.89 5.49
C GLY A 72 2.56 -11.76 5.10
N GLU A 73 2.57 -12.21 3.84
CA GLU A 73 3.64 -13.00 3.25
C GLU A 73 4.57 -12.10 2.43
N LEU A 74 5.83 -11.98 2.85
CA LEU A 74 6.86 -11.27 2.10
C LEU A 74 7.18 -12.03 0.81
N GLN A 75 7.01 -11.37 -0.32
CA GLN A 75 7.28 -11.89 -1.67
C GLN A 75 8.73 -11.64 -2.07
N ASP A 76 9.22 -12.33 -3.10
CA ASP A 76 10.60 -12.21 -3.60
C ASP A 76 10.93 -10.79 -4.11
N ASN A 77 9.93 -10.06 -4.62
CA ASN A 77 10.04 -8.66 -5.04
C ASN A 77 9.99 -7.66 -3.86
N GLY A 78 9.90 -8.14 -2.63
CA GLY A 78 9.85 -7.33 -1.42
C GLY A 78 8.46 -6.80 -1.05
N SER A 79 7.43 -7.01 -1.88
CA SER A 79 6.04 -6.67 -1.53
C SER A 79 5.46 -7.66 -0.52
N TYR A 80 4.32 -7.30 0.10
CA TYR A 80 3.58 -8.21 0.96
C TYR A 80 2.28 -8.65 0.29
N LEU A 81 1.98 -9.93 0.37
CA LEU A 81 0.69 -10.49 0.02
C LEU A 81 -0.08 -10.81 1.31
N PHE A 82 -1.36 -10.42 1.37
CA PHE A 82 -2.27 -10.86 2.42
C PHE A 82 -3.24 -11.88 1.82
N PRO A 83 -3.09 -13.18 2.12
CA PRO A 83 -3.89 -14.22 1.47
C PRO A 83 -5.40 -13.99 1.64
N GLY A 84 -6.15 -13.99 0.53
CA GLY A 84 -7.60 -13.75 0.53
C GLY A 84 -8.00 -12.28 0.73
N LYS A 85 -7.01 -11.38 0.76
CA LYS A 85 -7.16 -9.93 0.82
C LYS A 85 -6.24 -9.33 -0.24
N GLU A 86 -6.52 -9.60 -1.51
CA GLU A 86 -5.79 -9.04 -2.63
C GLU A 86 -6.12 -7.54 -2.76
N GLY A 87 -5.09 -6.70 -2.83
CA GLY A 87 -5.25 -5.26 -2.76
C GLY A 87 -3.93 -4.51 -2.93
N LEU A 88 -3.90 -3.25 -2.52
CA LEU A 88 -2.76 -2.35 -2.63
C LEU A 88 -2.16 -2.05 -1.25
N ASN A 89 -0.85 -2.21 -1.14
CA ASN A 89 -0.11 -1.89 0.08
C ASN A 89 0.21 -0.40 0.16
N PHE A 90 -0.09 0.22 1.29
CA PHE A 90 0.31 1.58 1.64
C PHE A 90 0.71 1.65 3.11
N PHE A 91 1.88 1.09 3.43
CA PHE A 91 2.37 1.02 4.80
C PHE A 91 3.89 1.12 4.86
N PHE A 92 4.39 1.49 6.02
CA PHE A 92 5.76 1.97 6.19
C PHE A 92 6.39 1.25 7.39
N PRO A 93 6.88 0.01 7.22
CA PRO A 93 7.40 -0.79 8.31
C PRO A 93 8.71 -0.20 8.84
N VAL A 94 8.95 -0.42 10.13
CA VAL A 94 10.18 -0.06 10.81
C VAL A 94 11.17 -1.22 10.72
N TYR A 95 12.38 -0.92 10.30
CA TYR A 95 13.49 -1.86 10.19
C TYR A 95 14.62 -1.41 11.11
N MET A 96 15.16 -2.32 11.91
CA MET A 96 16.35 -2.05 12.71
C MET A 96 17.60 -2.23 11.86
N ALA A 97 18.25 -1.13 11.50
CA ALA A 97 19.50 -1.12 10.75
C ALA A 97 20.70 -1.00 11.70
N GLY A 98 21.83 -1.61 11.33
CA GLY A 98 23.07 -1.56 12.12
C GLY A 98 23.24 -2.78 13.03
N TYR A 99 24.26 -2.71 13.89
CA TYR A 99 24.60 -3.77 14.85
C TYR A 99 25.13 -3.16 16.15
N GLY A 100 24.63 -3.63 17.30
CA GLY A 100 25.09 -3.22 18.62
C GLY A 100 24.82 -1.73 18.87
N GLU A 101 25.85 -0.97 19.26
CA GLU A 101 25.69 0.46 19.59
C GLU A 101 25.32 1.36 18.39
N ASN A 102 25.32 0.83 17.16
CA ASN A 102 24.92 1.56 15.95
C ASN A 102 23.53 1.16 15.44
N GLU A 103 22.77 0.38 16.21
CA GLU A 103 21.38 0.05 15.88
C GLU A 103 20.54 1.33 15.85
N HIS A 104 19.80 1.51 14.77
CA HIS A 104 18.88 2.63 14.58
C HIS A 104 17.66 2.18 13.77
N GLU A 105 16.51 2.79 14.10
CA GLU A 105 15.25 2.55 13.39
C GLU A 105 15.28 3.26 12.03
N VAL A 106 14.89 2.54 10.98
CA VAL A 106 14.71 3.05 9.62
C VAL A 106 13.32 2.68 9.16
N ARG A 107 12.54 3.68 8.73
CA ARG A 107 11.22 3.42 8.16
C ARG A 107 11.32 3.20 6.66
N LEU A 108 10.90 2.02 6.20
CA LEU A 108 10.91 1.66 4.78
C LEU A 108 9.66 2.21 4.09
N SER A 109 9.78 2.57 2.81
CA SER A 109 8.66 3.05 2.00
C SER A 109 8.10 1.89 1.18
N TYR A 110 6.95 1.34 1.58
CA TYR A 110 6.20 0.36 0.79
C TYR A 110 4.86 0.94 0.35
N SER A 111 4.83 1.41 -0.90
CA SER A 111 3.64 1.95 -1.53
C SER A 111 3.45 1.27 -2.88
N GLN A 112 2.25 0.73 -3.10
CA GLN A 112 1.72 0.40 -4.42
C GLN A 112 0.71 1.46 -4.89
N LEU A 113 0.65 2.59 -4.17
CA LEU A 113 -0.04 3.80 -4.57
C LEU A 113 0.97 4.76 -5.19
N GLU A 114 0.49 5.62 -6.08
CA GLU A 114 1.30 6.72 -6.59
C GLU A 114 1.62 7.66 -5.43
N LEU A 115 2.90 7.78 -5.08
CA LEU A 115 3.32 8.52 -3.89
C LEU A 115 3.34 10.03 -4.19
N THR A 116 2.30 10.73 -3.75
CA THR A 116 2.13 12.18 -3.97
C THR A 116 2.82 13.04 -2.91
N ARG A 117 3.15 12.46 -1.75
CA ARG A 117 3.95 13.10 -0.70
C ARG A 117 4.78 12.10 0.07
N GLN A 118 6.02 12.46 0.32
CA GLN A 118 6.87 11.81 1.32
C GLN A 118 7.70 12.88 2.04
N SER A 119 7.62 12.89 3.37
CA SER A 119 8.50 13.72 4.19
C SER A 119 8.76 13.09 5.55
N SER A 120 9.99 13.25 6.04
CA SER A 120 10.39 12.86 7.39
C SER A 120 11.10 14.03 8.06
N GLN A 121 10.84 14.25 9.35
CA GLN A 121 11.55 15.21 10.17
C GLN A 121 11.94 14.58 11.50
N THR A 122 13.20 14.74 11.89
CA THR A 122 13.72 14.28 13.18
C THR A 122 13.93 15.50 14.08
N GLU A 123 13.28 15.51 15.24
CA GLU A 123 13.38 16.57 16.24
C GLU A 123 13.77 15.98 17.60
N ASP A 124 14.23 16.83 18.54
CA ASP A 124 14.54 16.42 19.92
C ASP A 124 13.33 15.78 20.63
N ALA A 125 12.11 16.08 20.18
CA ALA A 125 10.85 15.58 20.71
C ALA A 125 10.35 14.28 20.05
N GLY A 126 11.07 13.74 19.06
CA GLY A 126 10.70 12.53 18.32
C GLY A 126 10.73 12.71 16.80
N ASP A 127 10.53 11.60 16.09
CA ASP A 127 10.45 11.59 14.62
C ASP A 127 9.02 11.81 14.11
N SER A 128 8.86 12.53 13.01
CA SER A 128 7.56 12.69 12.33
C SER A 128 7.66 12.27 10.87
N TYR A 129 6.71 11.45 10.44
CA TYR A 129 6.63 10.89 9.10
C TYR A 129 5.29 11.27 8.48
N ARG A 130 5.32 11.75 7.23
CA ARG A 130 4.11 12.04 6.46
C ARG A 130 4.19 11.40 5.10
N TYR A 131 3.18 10.61 4.76
CA TYR A 131 3.04 9.97 3.46
C TYR A 131 1.65 10.24 2.89
N ALA A 132 1.59 10.56 1.60
CA ALA A 132 0.34 10.64 0.86
C ALA A 132 0.45 9.80 -0.41
N GLY A 133 -0.56 8.99 -0.68
CA GLY A 133 -0.66 8.14 -1.86
C GLY A 133 -1.99 8.30 -2.56
N GLU A 134 -1.99 8.10 -3.87
CA GLU A 134 -3.20 8.06 -4.70
C GLU A 134 -3.42 6.64 -5.25
N ALA A 135 -4.63 6.10 -5.06
CA ALA A 135 -5.08 4.85 -5.67
C ALA A 135 -6.12 5.15 -6.76
N CYS A 136 -6.04 4.48 -7.89
CA CYS A 136 -7.03 4.67 -8.95
C CYS A 136 -8.19 3.68 -8.84
N TYR A 137 -9.38 4.10 -9.27
CA TYR A 137 -10.53 3.23 -9.47
C TYR A 137 -11.39 3.76 -10.63
N GLY A 138 -12.33 2.96 -11.12
CA GLY A 138 -13.16 3.37 -12.25
C GLY A 138 -14.37 2.46 -12.44
N LEU A 139 -15.03 2.63 -13.59
CA LEU A 139 -16.20 1.82 -13.93
C LEU A 139 -15.83 0.33 -14.06
N PRO A 140 -16.69 -0.58 -13.56
CA PRO A 140 -16.52 -2.01 -13.80
C PRO A 140 -16.64 -2.31 -15.29
N GLN A 141 -16.11 -3.45 -15.71
CA GLN A 141 -16.08 -3.83 -17.12
C GLN A 141 -17.50 -3.87 -17.71
N GLY A 142 -17.69 -3.15 -18.82
CA GLY A 142 -18.97 -3.09 -19.53
C GLY A 142 -19.98 -2.09 -18.96
N ALA A 143 -19.68 -1.40 -17.85
CA ALA A 143 -20.50 -0.30 -17.37
C ALA A 143 -20.20 0.99 -18.16
N ALA A 144 -21.26 1.71 -18.53
CA ALA A 144 -21.17 3.00 -19.22
C ALA A 144 -21.30 4.20 -18.28
N GLU A 145 -21.91 3.99 -17.10
CA GLU A 145 -22.20 5.02 -16.11
C GLU A 145 -22.00 4.44 -14.70
N TRP A 146 -21.71 5.31 -13.73
CA TRP A 146 -21.54 4.91 -12.33
C TRP A 146 -22.89 4.48 -11.75
N PRO A 147 -22.94 3.37 -11.00
CA PRO A 147 -24.17 2.97 -10.34
C PRO A 147 -24.57 4.00 -9.27
N GLU A 148 -25.88 4.22 -9.10
CA GLU A 148 -26.39 5.10 -8.04
C GLU A 148 -26.00 4.58 -6.65
N GLU A 149 -25.99 3.25 -6.50
CA GLU A 149 -25.52 2.55 -5.31
C GLU A 149 -24.30 1.70 -5.69
N PRO A 150 -23.10 2.03 -5.20
CA PRO A 150 -21.90 1.28 -5.54
C PRO A 150 -21.96 -0.15 -4.97
N GLU A 151 -21.67 -1.14 -5.81
CA GLU A 151 -21.58 -2.55 -5.40
C GLU A 151 -20.23 -2.88 -4.75
N TYR A 152 -19.21 -2.07 -5.00
CA TYR A 152 -17.85 -2.23 -4.48
C TYR A 152 -17.35 -0.96 -3.79
N GLY A 153 -16.52 -1.12 -2.78
CA GLY A 153 -15.90 -0.03 -2.04
C GLY A 153 -14.51 -0.39 -1.56
N TRP A 154 -13.72 0.63 -1.25
CA TRP A 154 -12.40 0.48 -0.67
C TRP A 154 -12.51 0.22 0.82
N THR A 155 -11.98 -0.89 1.30
CA THR A 155 -11.74 -1.13 2.72
C THR A 155 -10.27 -0.90 3.01
N ALA A 156 -9.98 0.06 3.89
CA ALA A 156 -8.63 0.32 4.36
C ALA A 156 -8.37 -0.48 5.64
N TYR A 157 -7.82 -1.69 5.48
CA TYR A 157 -7.44 -2.53 6.62
C TYR A 157 -6.21 -1.95 7.30
N GLU A 158 -6.25 -1.87 8.62
CA GLU A 158 -5.10 -1.41 9.40
C GLU A 158 -4.00 -2.47 9.41
N VAL A 159 -2.77 -2.03 9.13
CA VAL A 159 -1.58 -2.87 9.10
C VAL A 159 -0.76 -2.59 10.35
N TYR A 160 -0.43 -3.66 11.06
CA TYR A 160 0.38 -3.62 12.26
C TYR A 160 1.69 -4.38 12.07
N GLN A 161 2.70 -3.96 12.81
CA GLN A 161 4.00 -4.59 12.89
C GLN A 161 4.27 -5.04 14.31
N ARG A 162 4.42 -6.35 14.48
CA ARG A 162 4.88 -6.96 15.72
C ARG A 162 6.38 -7.16 15.67
N GLU A 163 7.10 -6.52 16.57
CA GLU A 163 8.49 -6.87 16.86
C GLU A 163 8.54 -8.26 17.52
N ASP A 164 9.22 -9.22 16.89
CA ASP A 164 9.32 -10.61 17.34
C ASP A 164 10.78 -11.14 17.28
N GLY A 165 11.75 -10.22 17.19
CA GLY A 165 13.18 -10.55 17.06
C GLY A 165 13.63 -10.87 15.64
N THR A 166 12.74 -10.82 14.65
CA THR A 166 13.13 -10.81 13.22
C THR A 166 13.47 -9.38 12.76
N PRO A 167 14.33 -9.19 11.74
CA PRO A 167 14.73 -7.85 11.30
C PRO A 167 13.58 -6.97 10.79
N PHE A 168 12.50 -7.59 10.30
CA PHE A 168 11.32 -6.90 9.75
C PHE A 168 10.07 -7.02 10.63
N GLY A 169 10.15 -7.74 11.76
CA GLY A 169 8.96 -8.12 12.53
C GLY A 169 7.98 -8.98 11.74
N THR A 170 6.87 -9.34 12.38
CA THR A 170 5.69 -9.88 11.70
C THR A 170 4.77 -8.72 11.30
N ILE A 171 4.46 -8.60 10.01
CA ILE A 171 3.46 -7.65 9.50
C ILE A 171 2.12 -8.39 9.34
N TYR A 172 1.02 -7.78 9.78
CA TYR A 172 -0.30 -8.41 9.76
C TYR A 172 -1.46 -7.41 9.71
N LEU A 173 -2.66 -7.89 9.38
CA LEU A 173 -3.94 -7.17 9.48
C LEU A 173 -4.71 -7.62 10.74
N THR A 174 -5.42 -6.72 11.41
CA THR A 174 -6.35 -7.08 12.51
C THR A 174 -7.77 -7.36 12.05
N GLY A 175 -8.08 -7.07 10.78
CA GLY A 175 -9.43 -7.15 10.24
C GLY A 175 -10.24 -5.88 10.49
N ASP A 176 -9.76 -4.99 11.34
CA ASP A 176 -10.29 -3.64 11.47
C ASP A 176 -9.98 -2.84 10.21
N GLY A 177 -10.98 -2.07 9.77
CA GLY A 177 -10.82 -1.19 8.63
C GLY A 177 -12.06 -0.35 8.40
N ASN A 178 -11.84 0.87 7.89
CA ASN A 178 -12.94 1.71 7.46
C ASN A 178 -13.22 1.45 5.98
N ARG A 179 -14.51 1.43 5.64
CA ARG A 179 -14.94 1.32 4.24
C ARG A 179 -15.31 2.69 3.69
N TYR A 180 -14.89 2.92 2.45
CA TYR A 180 -15.11 4.14 1.68
C TYR A 180 -15.68 3.76 0.32
N ALA A 181 -16.82 4.34 -0.03
CA ALA A 181 -17.45 4.15 -1.32
C ALA A 181 -17.97 5.48 -1.86
N GLY A 182 -17.88 5.65 -3.18
CA GLY A 182 -18.39 6.82 -3.89
C GLY A 182 -19.09 6.39 -5.17
N ALA A 183 -20.14 7.13 -5.55
CA ALA A 183 -20.83 6.98 -6.84
C ALA A 183 -20.06 7.73 -7.94
N GLY A 184 -18.76 7.44 -8.07
CA GLY A 184 -17.81 8.14 -8.93
C GLY A 184 -17.25 9.43 -8.34
N GLY A 185 -16.08 9.83 -8.85
CA GLY A 185 -15.35 11.05 -8.47
C GLY A 185 -14.27 10.85 -7.41
N ASP A 186 -13.47 11.89 -7.18
CA ASP A 186 -12.31 11.79 -6.30
C ASP A 186 -12.71 11.99 -4.83
N PHE A 187 -12.10 11.21 -3.94
CA PHE A 187 -12.29 11.32 -2.49
C PHE A 187 -11.04 10.84 -1.76
N GLY A 188 -10.98 11.02 -0.44
CA GLY A 188 -9.83 10.56 0.32
C GLY A 188 -10.08 10.59 1.82
N PHE A 189 -9.14 10.02 2.57
CA PHE A 189 -9.11 10.08 4.02
C PHE A 189 -7.67 10.27 4.51
N GLY A 190 -7.55 10.77 5.74
CA GLY A 190 -6.25 10.88 6.38
C GLY A 190 -6.35 10.61 7.88
N GLN A 191 -5.25 10.10 8.43
CA GLN A 191 -5.11 9.87 9.86
C GLN A 191 -3.68 10.19 10.30
N GLU A 192 -3.55 10.86 11.45
CA GLU A 192 -2.29 10.96 12.17
C GLU A 192 -2.36 10.05 13.40
N ARG A 193 -1.36 9.19 13.57
CA ARG A 193 -1.13 8.43 14.80
C ARG A 193 0.14 8.92 15.48
N VAL A 194 0.03 9.19 16.77
CA VAL A 194 1.16 9.58 17.61
C VAL A 194 1.52 8.39 18.50
N LEU A 195 2.73 7.89 18.34
CA LEU A 195 3.31 6.89 19.22
C LEU A 195 3.99 7.60 20.40
N ALA A 196 3.58 7.25 21.61
CA ALA A 196 4.11 7.84 22.83
C ALA A 196 4.71 6.76 23.74
N GLU A 197 5.88 7.04 24.30
CA GLU A 197 6.52 6.21 25.30
C GLU A 197 6.44 6.86 26.68
N LYS A 198 6.45 6.03 27.73
CA LYS A 198 6.57 6.51 29.10
C LYS A 198 7.97 6.30 29.62
N PHE A 199 8.64 7.39 29.98
CA PHE A 199 9.94 7.35 30.65
C PHE A 199 9.83 8.06 32.01
N ASN A 200 10.24 7.39 33.09
CA ASN A 200 10.14 7.90 34.46
C ASN A 200 8.75 8.43 34.89
N GLY A 201 7.67 7.87 34.33
CA GLY A 201 6.29 8.27 34.65
C GLY A 201 5.79 9.51 33.89
N GLU A 202 6.64 10.10 33.04
CA GLU A 202 6.27 11.15 32.09
C GLU A 202 6.07 10.52 30.70
N THR A 203 5.04 10.97 29.98
CA THR A 203 4.76 10.55 28.62
C THR A 203 5.49 11.47 27.64
N TYR A 204 6.29 10.89 26.76
CA TYR A 204 6.99 11.58 25.69
C TYR A 204 6.53 11.01 24.34
N GLN A 205 6.47 11.86 23.32
CA GLN A 205 6.25 11.39 21.97
C GLN A 205 7.52 10.67 21.49
N LYS A 206 7.37 9.44 20.98
CA LYS A 206 8.44 8.70 20.31
C LYS A 206 8.45 9.06 18.84
N SER A 207 7.29 8.96 18.20
CA SER A 207 7.12 9.29 16.78
C SER A 207 5.69 9.70 16.44
N SER A 208 5.48 10.32 15.27
CA SER A 208 4.17 10.44 14.63
C SER A 208 4.19 9.95 13.19
N LEU A 209 3.09 9.33 12.78
CA LEU A 209 2.85 8.83 11.43
C LEU A 209 1.54 9.44 10.91
N GLU A 210 1.65 10.31 9.91
CA GLU A 210 0.54 10.92 9.20
C GLU A 210 0.41 10.26 7.82
N LEU A 211 -0.76 9.70 7.55
CA LEU A 211 -1.09 9.04 6.30
C LEU A 211 -2.29 9.71 5.66
N GLN A 212 -2.18 9.99 4.37
CA GLN A 212 -3.27 10.46 3.51
C GLN A 212 -3.41 9.48 2.35
N VAL A 213 -4.64 9.03 2.10
CA VAL A 213 -4.97 8.19 0.95
C VAL A 213 -6.05 8.91 0.17
N ASP A 214 -5.74 9.22 -1.08
CA ASP A 214 -6.69 9.76 -2.04
C ASP A 214 -7.04 8.68 -3.08
N PHE A 215 -8.27 8.73 -3.57
CA PHE A 215 -8.82 7.81 -4.56
C PHE A 215 -9.24 8.62 -5.78
N GLN A 216 -8.64 8.32 -6.91
CA GLN A 216 -8.90 9.02 -8.16
C GLN A 216 -9.75 8.17 -9.09
N ALA A 217 -10.83 8.76 -9.62
CA ALA A 217 -11.64 8.12 -10.64
C ALA A 217 -10.99 8.30 -12.02
N ILE A 218 -10.56 7.19 -12.65
CA ILE A 218 -9.92 7.19 -13.96
C ILE A 218 -10.80 6.52 -15.03
N PRO A 219 -10.70 6.92 -16.31
CA PRO A 219 -11.33 6.20 -17.40
C PRO A 219 -10.71 4.81 -17.58
N ARG A 220 -11.47 3.86 -18.12
CA ARG A 220 -10.97 2.53 -18.44
C ARG A 220 -10.08 2.58 -19.68
N MET A 221 -8.78 2.51 -19.49
CA MET A 221 -7.81 2.37 -20.57
C MET A 221 -7.98 1.01 -21.26
N GLU A 222 -8.10 1.00 -22.60
CA GLU A 222 -8.15 -0.22 -23.42
C GLU A 222 -6.76 -0.62 -23.90
N THR A 223 -5.99 0.36 -24.36
CA THR A 223 -4.62 0.19 -24.83
C THR A 223 -3.77 1.39 -24.48
N VAL A 224 -2.49 1.13 -24.27
CA VAL A 224 -1.45 2.15 -24.20
C VAL A 224 -0.41 1.91 -25.29
N THR A 225 0.04 2.97 -25.93
CA THR A 225 1.15 2.92 -26.90
C THR A 225 2.27 3.84 -26.47
N LEU A 226 3.47 3.30 -26.30
CA LEU A 226 4.71 4.06 -26.11
C LEU A 226 5.33 4.35 -27.46
N GLN A 227 5.39 5.62 -27.82
CA GLN A 227 5.95 6.10 -29.09
C GLN A 227 7.24 6.86 -28.85
N GLN A 228 8.35 6.40 -29.43
CA GLN A 228 9.66 7.03 -29.26
C GLN A 228 10.01 7.88 -30.47
N TYR A 229 10.46 9.11 -30.24
CA TYR A 229 10.73 10.10 -31.29
C TYR A 229 12.17 10.58 -31.23
N ASP A 230 12.75 10.89 -32.40
CA ASP A 230 14.03 11.60 -32.48
C ASP A 230 13.88 13.11 -32.24
N GLY A 231 14.99 13.83 -32.12
CA GLY A 231 15.01 15.29 -31.91
C GLY A 231 14.43 16.11 -33.07
N GLY A 232 14.12 15.47 -34.20
CA GLY A 232 13.40 16.05 -35.34
C GLY A 232 11.91 15.72 -35.35
N HIS A 233 11.36 15.16 -34.27
CA HIS A 233 9.97 14.71 -34.13
C HIS A 233 9.56 13.58 -35.08
N ARG A 234 10.52 12.78 -35.54
CA ARG A 234 10.21 11.60 -36.35
C ARG A 234 10.10 10.38 -35.44
N LEU A 235 9.01 9.64 -35.61
CA LEU A 235 8.78 8.36 -34.91
C LEU A 235 9.88 7.36 -35.27
N LEU A 236 10.52 6.80 -34.24
CA LEU A 236 11.57 5.78 -34.34
C LEU A 236 10.98 4.38 -34.18
N THR A 237 10.21 4.17 -33.10
CA THR A 237 9.54 2.91 -32.78
C THR A 237 8.27 3.19 -31.97
N GLU A 238 7.38 2.20 -31.94
CA GLU A 238 6.24 2.19 -31.02
C GLU A 238 5.97 0.78 -30.51
N HIS A 239 5.48 0.70 -29.26
CA HIS A 239 5.10 -0.54 -28.60
C HIS A 239 3.72 -0.35 -27.97
N THR A 240 2.82 -1.30 -28.18
CA THR A 240 1.45 -1.23 -27.66
C THR A 240 1.22 -2.38 -26.67
N LEU A 241 0.56 -2.06 -25.56
CA LEU A 241 0.10 -3.00 -24.55
C LEU A 241 -1.41 -2.84 -24.38
N SER A 242 -2.15 -3.94 -24.46
CA SER A 242 -3.58 -3.95 -24.13
C SER A 242 -3.79 -4.07 -22.62
N ALA A 243 -4.94 -3.63 -22.12
CA ALA A 243 -5.29 -3.79 -20.71
C ALA A 243 -5.28 -5.24 -20.24
N GLN A 244 -5.69 -6.18 -21.10
CA GLN A 244 -5.66 -7.61 -20.76
C GLN A 244 -4.24 -8.14 -20.59
N GLU A 245 -3.32 -7.75 -21.49
CA GLU A 245 -1.91 -8.13 -21.38
C GLU A 245 -1.30 -7.50 -20.13
N ALA A 246 -1.57 -6.20 -19.89
CA ALA A 246 -1.06 -5.48 -18.73
C ALA A 246 -1.44 -6.14 -17.40
N LEU A 247 -2.71 -6.51 -17.23
CA LEU A 247 -3.22 -7.19 -16.03
C LEU A 247 -2.72 -8.63 -15.86
N SER A 248 -2.03 -9.17 -16.87
CA SER A 248 -1.45 -10.53 -16.83
C SER A 248 0.07 -10.51 -16.59
N LEU A 249 0.69 -9.34 -16.43
CA LEU A 249 2.13 -9.21 -16.19
C LEU A 249 2.46 -9.52 -14.73
N GLU A 250 3.56 -10.24 -14.51
CA GLU A 250 4.11 -10.49 -13.18
C GLU A 250 5.14 -9.42 -12.77
N ASP A 251 5.96 -8.96 -13.72
CA ASP A 251 7.13 -8.09 -13.48
C ASP A 251 7.06 -6.74 -14.23
N GLY A 252 5.86 -6.23 -14.52
CA GLY A 252 5.68 -4.97 -15.27
C GLY A 252 6.00 -5.08 -16.77
N TRP A 253 6.13 -3.94 -17.45
CA TRP A 253 6.30 -3.84 -18.90
C TRP A 253 7.61 -3.14 -19.29
N THR A 254 8.61 -3.94 -19.66
CA THR A 254 9.90 -3.45 -20.16
C THR A 254 9.86 -3.23 -21.68
N VAL A 255 10.28 -2.04 -22.13
CA VAL A 255 10.26 -1.60 -23.52
C VAL A 255 11.66 -1.16 -23.97
N PRO A 256 12.19 -1.70 -25.08
CA PRO A 256 13.52 -1.32 -25.52
C PRO A 256 13.57 0.13 -26.04
N MET A 257 14.60 0.88 -25.63
CA MET A 257 14.89 2.22 -26.10
C MET A 257 15.59 2.17 -27.46
N ALA A 258 14.99 2.85 -28.44
CA ALA A 258 15.58 3.00 -29.75
C ALA A 258 16.77 3.97 -29.73
N GLU A 259 17.81 3.66 -30.51
CA GLU A 259 18.95 4.55 -30.69
C GLU A 259 18.50 5.90 -31.25
N GLY A 260 18.90 6.98 -30.59
CA GLY A 260 18.57 8.35 -31.00
C GLY A 260 17.20 8.84 -30.51
N THR A 261 16.53 8.11 -29.62
CA THR A 261 15.34 8.60 -28.92
C THR A 261 15.67 9.87 -28.14
N ALA A 262 14.91 10.92 -28.43
CA ALA A 262 14.97 12.21 -27.76
C ALA A 262 13.82 12.38 -26.74
N TYR A 263 12.67 11.74 -26.97
CA TYR A 263 11.57 11.67 -26.01
C TYR A 263 10.63 10.49 -26.35
N THR A 264 9.92 9.99 -25.35
CA THR A 264 8.82 9.03 -25.50
C THR A 264 7.49 9.71 -25.20
N LEU A 265 6.45 9.35 -25.95
CA LEU A 265 5.08 9.76 -25.72
C LEU A 265 4.25 8.53 -25.39
N ILE A 266 3.60 8.53 -24.24
CA ILE A 266 2.62 7.55 -23.82
C ILE A 266 1.27 8.02 -24.33
N VAL A 267 0.63 7.20 -25.16
CA VAL A 267 -0.70 7.46 -25.72
C VAL A 267 -1.68 6.46 -25.13
N LYS A 268 -2.60 6.93 -24.29
CA LYS A 268 -3.59 6.11 -23.58
C LYS A 268 -4.91 6.21 -24.33
N ASN A 269 -5.43 5.09 -24.84
CA ASN A 269 -6.75 5.05 -25.50
C ASN A 269 -7.77 4.46 -24.53
N ASN A 270 -8.81 5.24 -24.23
CA ASN A 270 -9.81 4.89 -23.24
C ASN A 270 -11.11 4.40 -23.87
N ALA A 271 -11.84 3.54 -23.15
CA ALA A 271 -13.09 2.92 -23.60
C ALA A 271 -14.23 3.92 -23.82
N ASP A 272 -14.16 5.10 -23.18
CA ASP A 272 -15.11 6.21 -23.39
C ASP A 272 -14.81 7.02 -24.68
N GLY A 273 -13.76 6.64 -25.41
CA GLY A 273 -13.30 7.29 -26.64
C GLY A 273 -12.35 8.47 -26.42
N THR A 274 -11.98 8.77 -25.18
CA THR A 274 -10.93 9.77 -24.89
C THR A 274 -9.54 9.22 -25.17
N VAL A 275 -8.60 10.13 -25.43
CA VAL A 275 -7.19 9.79 -25.64
C VAL A 275 -6.34 10.77 -24.83
N ASP A 276 -5.55 10.22 -23.91
CA ASP A 276 -4.63 10.98 -23.07
C ASP A 276 -3.19 10.82 -23.56
N TYR A 277 -2.41 11.88 -23.36
CA TYR A 277 -1.03 11.98 -23.82
C TYR A 277 -0.14 12.39 -22.66
N GLU A 278 0.93 11.64 -22.45
CA GLU A 278 1.90 11.89 -21.40
C GLU A 278 3.31 11.77 -21.96
N MET A 279 4.20 12.72 -21.65
CA MET A 279 5.59 12.69 -22.11
C MET A 279 6.46 12.01 -21.06
N PHE A 280 7.30 11.08 -21.50
CA PHE A 280 8.13 10.27 -20.63
C PHE A 280 9.52 10.02 -21.26
N PRO A 281 10.62 10.06 -20.47
CA PRO A 281 10.73 10.70 -19.17
C PRO A 281 10.66 12.25 -19.29
N GLU A 282 10.30 12.93 -18.20
CA GLU A 282 10.63 14.36 -18.01
C GLU A 282 12.18 14.54 -18.10
N PRO A 283 12.71 15.69 -18.55
CA PRO A 283 13.96 15.78 -19.35
C PRO A 283 15.06 14.80 -18.93
N LEU A 284 15.48 13.95 -19.90
CA LEU A 284 16.42 12.85 -19.74
C LEU A 284 17.59 13.17 -18.79
N ASP A 285 17.52 12.64 -17.57
CA ASP A 285 18.71 12.35 -16.77
C ASP A 285 19.05 10.87 -16.95
N GLU A 286 20.15 10.58 -17.65
CA GLU A 286 20.68 9.22 -17.85
C GLU A 286 21.10 8.52 -16.54
N ARG A 287 20.95 9.19 -15.38
CA ARG A 287 21.31 8.66 -14.05
C ARG A 287 20.14 8.09 -13.27
N LEU A 288 18.91 8.22 -13.76
CA LEU A 288 17.72 7.65 -13.12
C LEU A 288 17.19 6.48 -13.97
N PRO A 289 16.66 5.43 -13.34
CA PRO A 289 15.92 4.40 -14.08
C PRO A 289 14.76 5.07 -14.84
N TRP A 290 14.57 4.68 -16.10
CA TRP A 290 13.49 5.19 -16.93
C TRP A 290 12.21 4.41 -16.63
N GLU A 291 11.68 4.62 -15.42
CA GLU A 291 10.49 3.95 -14.92
C GLU A 291 9.31 4.94 -14.74
N THR A 292 8.10 4.47 -15.02
CA THR A 292 6.82 5.15 -14.71
C THR A 292 5.76 4.12 -14.35
N GLU A 293 4.65 4.54 -13.76
CA GLU A 293 3.53 3.67 -13.42
C GLU A 293 2.31 4.00 -14.28
N LEU A 294 1.69 2.97 -14.83
CA LEU A 294 0.41 3.07 -15.53
C LEU A 294 -0.67 2.31 -14.77
N TRP A 295 -1.82 2.94 -14.58
CA TRP A 295 -2.94 2.34 -13.88
C TRP A 295 -3.93 1.69 -14.86
N PHE A 296 -4.16 0.40 -14.69
CA PHE A 296 -5.16 -0.36 -15.43
C PHE A 296 -6.30 -0.78 -14.51
N LEU A 297 -7.53 -0.81 -15.01
CA LEU A 297 -8.69 -1.23 -14.22
C LEU A 297 -8.96 -2.72 -14.40
N ASN A 298 -9.02 -3.50 -13.32
CA ASN A 298 -9.51 -4.87 -13.36
C ASN A 298 -11.03 -4.94 -13.64
N ASP A 299 -11.61 -6.14 -13.67
CA ASP A 299 -13.01 -6.34 -14.06
C ASP A 299 -14.02 -5.61 -13.16
N VAL A 300 -13.71 -5.46 -11.87
CA VAL A 300 -14.58 -4.78 -10.89
C VAL A 300 -14.31 -3.27 -10.81
N GLY A 301 -13.27 -2.76 -11.48
CA GLY A 301 -12.94 -1.34 -11.50
C GLY A 301 -11.87 -0.90 -10.49
N MET A 302 -11.15 -1.84 -9.85
CA MET A 302 -9.97 -1.53 -9.04
C MET A 302 -8.80 -1.17 -9.95
N GLY A 303 -8.09 -0.09 -9.65
CA GLY A 303 -6.81 0.23 -10.28
C GLY A 303 -5.71 -0.74 -9.85
N VAL A 304 -4.97 -1.21 -10.84
CA VAL A 304 -3.78 -2.05 -10.69
C VAL A 304 -2.62 -1.29 -11.33
N PRO A 305 -1.58 -0.92 -10.55
CA PRO A 305 -0.41 -0.25 -11.09
C PRO A 305 0.43 -1.25 -11.89
N VAL A 306 0.93 -0.81 -13.04
CA VAL A 306 1.85 -1.54 -13.89
C VAL A 306 3.07 -0.65 -14.10
N THR A 307 4.21 -1.08 -13.55
CA THR A 307 5.49 -0.43 -13.78
C THR A 307 5.89 -0.60 -15.24
N VAL A 308 6.31 0.50 -15.87
CA VAL A 308 6.82 0.55 -17.24
C VAL A 308 8.26 1.00 -17.19
N GLU A 309 9.15 0.21 -17.77
CA GLU A 309 10.59 0.48 -17.80
C GLU A 309 11.05 0.65 -19.26
N LEU A 310 11.86 1.66 -19.54
CA LEU A 310 12.59 1.78 -20.80
C LEU A 310 14.04 1.29 -20.63
N GLU A 311 14.52 0.45 -21.55
CA GLU A 311 15.88 -0.13 -21.53
C GLU A 311 16.67 0.04 -22.83
#